data_AF-A0A2P5ALN0-F1
#
_entry.id   AF-A0A2P5ALN0-F1
#
_cell.length_a   1.000
_cell.length_b   1.000
_cell.length_c   1.000
_cell.angle_alpha   90.00
_cell.angle_beta   90.00
_cell.angle_gamma   90.00
#
_symmetry.space_group_name_H-M   'P 1'
#
loop_
_entity.id
_entity.type
_entity.pdbx_description
1 polymer ?
#
loop_
_entity_poly.entity_id
_entity_poly.type
_entity_poly.pdbx_seq_one_letter_code
_entity_poly.pdbx_strand_id
1 'polypeptide(L)'
;MNRGPPEHWLYTGIFKRIDLQKALGNHLSWKDRYPTFFDDIAARLLPVIPLIVYRLIENDAIDPAERILGMYSPFLAYHPLRFSFVRDILAYFYGHLPGKFIVRILNILDIKKIPFSDSFPQHISSTNPVICPPLDYFATLLSGLVNNVIPPLHNNSKSGSLCEALSNLLRKNPATSQSGQTNASDNQKAFYQIQDPGTYTQLVLETAVIEILSLPVSASQIVSSLVQVVVNIQATLIQSSHGLHGASNGVGQGSVLPTSPSGGSTDSLGASRSNPSVSGINTSNMVSRSGYSCQQLSCLMIQACGLLLAQLPPDFHIQLYIEASRIIKETWWLADGKRSLGELDSAVGYALLDPTWAAQDNTSTAIGNVVALLHSFFSNLPQEWLEGTHIIIKHLRPVTSVAMLRIAFRIMGPLLPRLANAHALFSKTLSLLLNTMVDVFGKNSQPSSPVEASEITDLIDFLHHVVHYEGQGGPVQSSSKPRPEVLALFGRVLESLRPDVQHLLSHLKPETNCSIYAATHPKLAPNSSQNSLT
;
A
#
# COMPACT_ATOMS: atom_id res chain seq x y z
N MET A 1 19.82 -24.79 -30.84
CA MET A 1 19.20 -24.94 -29.51
C MET A 1 19.50 -26.34 -28.96
N ASN A 2 20.69 -26.56 -28.38
CA ASN A 2 21.11 -27.87 -27.86
C ASN A 2 21.21 -27.92 -26.32
N ARG A 3 20.68 -26.89 -25.62
CA ARG A 3 20.90 -26.68 -24.18
C ARG A 3 19.90 -27.40 -23.25
N GLY A 4 18.91 -28.10 -23.81
CA GLY A 4 17.83 -28.69 -23.01
C GLY A 4 16.89 -27.62 -22.41
N PRO A 5 16.02 -27.97 -21.46
CA PRO A 5 15.13 -27.01 -20.81
C PRO A 5 15.89 -25.99 -19.95
N PRO A 6 15.34 -24.77 -19.73
CA PRO A 6 15.95 -23.75 -18.85
C PRO A 6 16.23 -24.25 -17.42
N GLU A 7 15.39 -25.16 -16.92
CA GLU A 7 15.50 -25.81 -15.61
C GLU A 7 16.59 -26.90 -15.63
N HIS A 8 17.84 -26.51 -15.89
CA HIS A 8 18.98 -27.41 -16.01
C HIS A 8 19.21 -28.27 -14.76
N TRP A 9 18.79 -27.81 -13.58
CA TRP A 9 18.85 -28.58 -12.32
C TRP A 9 17.85 -29.74 -12.25
N LEU A 10 16.82 -29.78 -13.10
CA LEU A 10 15.90 -30.91 -13.24
C LEU A 10 16.43 -31.97 -14.23
N TYR A 11 17.50 -31.64 -14.97
CA TYR A 11 18.08 -32.52 -15.95
C TYR A 11 19.10 -33.46 -15.31
N THR A 12 18.77 -34.76 -15.25
CA THR A 12 19.64 -35.81 -14.69
C THR A 12 20.60 -36.42 -15.71
N GLY A 13 20.50 -36.01 -16.99
CA GLY A 13 21.37 -36.49 -18.06
C GLY A 13 22.74 -35.82 -18.07
N ILE A 14 23.69 -36.43 -18.78
CA ILE A 14 25.02 -35.85 -18.99
C ILE A 14 24.88 -34.60 -19.87
N PHE A 15 25.31 -33.43 -19.37
CA PHE A 15 25.32 -32.21 -20.15
C PHE A 15 26.27 -32.34 -21.35
N LYS A 16 25.70 -32.33 -22.56
CA LYS A 16 26.48 -32.45 -23.80
C LYS A 16 27.10 -31.09 -24.15
N ARG A 17 28.40 -30.96 -23.92
CA ARG A 17 29.15 -29.75 -24.26
C ARG A 17 29.16 -29.52 -25.77
N ILE A 18 28.94 -28.27 -26.16
CA ILE A 18 29.23 -27.81 -27.52
C ILE A 18 30.74 -27.73 -27.64
N ASP A 19 31.26 -28.06 -28.83
CA ASP A 19 32.67 -27.89 -29.15
C ASP A 19 33.14 -26.44 -28.87
N LEU A 20 34.30 -26.27 -28.23
CA LEU A 20 34.77 -24.98 -27.71
C LEU A 20 34.90 -23.92 -28.82
N GLN A 21 35.41 -24.33 -29.97
CA GLN A 21 35.58 -23.47 -31.14
C GLN A 21 34.21 -23.06 -31.70
N LYS A 22 33.24 -23.96 -31.70
CA LYS A 22 31.85 -23.65 -32.08
C LYS A 22 31.13 -22.77 -31.05
N ALA A 23 31.44 -22.91 -29.77
CA ALA A 23 30.78 -22.20 -28.67
C ALA A 23 31.27 -20.75 -28.53
N LEU A 24 32.58 -20.52 -28.68
CA LEU A 24 33.22 -19.24 -28.36
C LEU A 24 33.94 -18.60 -29.56
N GLY A 25 34.08 -19.31 -30.68
CA GLY A 25 34.80 -18.85 -31.85
C GLY A 25 36.32 -18.87 -31.66
N ASN A 26 37.03 -18.70 -32.78
CA ASN A 26 38.49 -18.83 -32.85
C ASN A 26 39.27 -17.85 -31.96
N HIS A 27 38.69 -16.70 -31.57
CA HIS A 27 39.44 -15.72 -30.78
C HIS A 27 39.45 -16.03 -29.27
N LEU A 28 38.44 -16.77 -28.80
CA LEU A 28 38.25 -17.08 -27.39
C LEU A 28 38.57 -18.55 -27.08
N SER A 29 38.52 -19.44 -28.08
CA SER A 29 38.82 -20.87 -27.91
C SER A 29 40.30 -21.19 -27.71
N TRP A 30 41.22 -20.30 -28.05
CA TRP A 30 42.68 -20.53 -27.98
C TRP A 30 43.27 -20.26 -26.59
N LYS A 31 42.43 -19.89 -25.62
CA LYS A 31 42.82 -19.69 -24.23
C LYS A 31 42.47 -20.95 -23.45
N ASP A 32 43.24 -22.02 -23.63
CA ASP A 32 43.14 -23.32 -22.92
C ASP A 32 43.29 -23.23 -21.38
N ARG A 33 43.32 -22.02 -20.81
CA ARG A 33 43.57 -21.78 -19.39
C ARG A 33 42.36 -22.01 -18.49
N TYR A 34 41.13 -22.04 -19.02
CA TYR A 34 39.93 -22.14 -18.18
C TYR A 34 38.88 -23.10 -18.76
N PRO A 35 38.36 -24.04 -17.96
CA PRO A 35 37.32 -24.95 -18.40
C PRO A 35 35.98 -24.22 -18.57
N THR A 36 35.43 -24.24 -19.79
CA THR A 36 34.10 -23.68 -20.08
C THR A 36 33.05 -24.79 -20.00
N PHE A 37 32.18 -24.72 -18.99
CA PHE A 37 31.14 -25.72 -18.77
C PHE A 37 29.80 -25.34 -19.38
N PHE A 38 29.35 -24.10 -19.18
CA PHE A 38 28.04 -23.57 -19.62
C PHE A 38 28.15 -22.30 -20.48
N ASP A 39 29.37 -21.81 -20.66
CA ASP A 39 29.66 -20.54 -21.33
C ASP A 39 29.73 -20.73 -22.84
N ASP A 40 28.94 -19.93 -23.57
CA ASP A 40 29.04 -19.76 -25.02
C ASP A 40 28.61 -18.33 -25.41
N ILE A 41 28.92 -17.94 -26.64
CA ILE A 41 28.65 -16.57 -27.11
C ILE A 41 27.15 -16.22 -27.06
N ALA A 42 26.26 -17.20 -27.23
CA ALA A 42 24.83 -16.98 -27.13
C ALA A 42 24.44 -16.67 -25.69
N ALA A 43 24.89 -17.45 -24.69
CA ALA A 43 24.67 -17.15 -23.27
C ALA A 43 25.13 -15.73 -22.91
N ARG A 44 26.29 -15.31 -23.41
CA ARG A 44 26.84 -13.97 -23.16
C ARG A 44 25.99 -12.85 -23.78
N LEU A 45 25.28 -13.14 -24.87
CA LEU A 45 24.37 -12.19 -25.52
C LEU A 45 23.02 -12.07 -24.80
N LEU A 46 22.64 -13.09 -24.03
CA LEU A 46 21.35 -13.17 -23.34
C LEU A 46 21.02 -11.91 -22.49
N PRO A 47 21.92 -11.37 -21.63
CA PRO A 47 21.66 -10.11 -20.91
C PRO A 47 21.75 -8.85 -21.77
N VAL A 48 22.35 -8.93 -22.97
CA VAL A 48 22.50 -7.79 -23.88
C VAL A 48 21.21 -7.51 -24.66
N ILE A 49 20.43 -8.55 -24.96
CA ILE A 49 19.17 -8.42 -25.72
C ILE A 49 18.18 -7.47 -25.02
N PRO A 50 17.87 -7.62 -23.71
CA PRO A 50 17.08 -6.64 -22.97
C PRO A 50 17.60 -5.21 -23.14
N LEU A 51 18.91 -4.98 -22.95
CA LEU A 51 19.52 -3.65 -23.07
C LEU A 51 19.32 -3.03 -24.46
N ILE A 52 19.47 -3.82 -25.52
CA ILE A 52 19.21 -3.37 -26.89
C ILE A 52 17.74 -2.96 -27.03
N VAL A 53 16.82 -3.78 -26.52
CA VAL A 53 15.38 -3.48 -26.56
C VAL A 53 15.06 -2.18 -25.82
N TYR A 54 15.61 -1.97 -24.62
CA TYR A 54 15.47 -0.70 -23.88
C TYR A 54 15.94 0.50 -24.72
N ARG A 55 17.15 0.41 -25.30
CA ARG A 55 17.70 1.50 -26.12
C ARG A 55 16.88 1.77 -27.37
N LEU A 56 16.31 0.74 -27.99
CA LEU A 56 15.45 0.94 -29.15
C LEU A 56 14.15 1.65 -28.77
N ILE A 57 13.54 1.30 -27.64
CA ILE A 57 12.33 1.98 -27.16
C ILE A 57 12.64 3.45 -26.85
N GLU A 58 13.74 3.74 -26.16
CA GLU A 58 14.18 5.12 -25.85
C GLU A 58 14.46 5.98 -27.09
N ASN A 59 14.73 5.35 -28.25
CA ASN A 59 14.97 6.04 -29.52
C ASN A 59 13.76 5.92 -30.48
N ASP A 60 12.56 5.67 -29.94
CA ASP A 60 11.30 5.53 -30.69
C ASP A 60 11.33 4.44 -31.80
N ALA A 61 12.26 3.49 -31.70
CA ALA A 61 12.47 2.42 -32.65
C ALA A 61 11.69 1.15 -32.26
N ILE A 62 10.36 1.27 -32.13
CA ILE A 62 9.48 0.17 -31.68
C ILE A 62 9.47 -1.00 -32.67
N ASP A 63 9.40 -0.76 -33.99
CA ASP A 63 9.36 -1.86 -34.98
C ASP A 63 10.65 -2.70 -34.97
N PRO A 64 11.87 -2.13 -34.88
CA PRO A 64 13.08 -2.89 -34.59
C PRO A 64 13.02 -3.65 -33.26
N ALA A 65 12.54 -3.02 -32.18
CA ALA A 65 12.44 -3.67 -30.87
C ALA A 65 11.52 -4.90 -30.92
N GLU A 66 10.37 -4.78 -31.59
CA GLU A 66 9.42 -5.88 -31.76
C GLU A 66 10.05 -7.03 -32.56
N ARG A 67 10.78 -6.73 -33.63
CA ARG A 67 11.46 -7.75 -34.43
C ARG A 67 12.52 -8.50 -33.63
N ILE A 68 13.31 -7.81 -32.82
CA ILE A 68 14.32 -8.42 -31.94
C ILE A 68 13.64 -9.30 -30.90
N LEU A 69 12.62 -8.80 -30.19
CA LEU A 69 11.89 -9.60 -29.20
C LEU A 69 11.23 -10.83 -29.83
N GLY A 70 10.61 -10.68 -31.01
CA GLY A 70 10.01 -11.80 -31.72
C GLY A 70 11.03 -12.86 -32.14
N MET A 71 12.20 -12.44 -32.64
CA MET A 71 13.27 -13.33 -33.07
C MET A 71 13.92 -14.07 -31.90
N TYR A 72 14.13 -13.40 -30.78
CA TYR A 72 14.87 -13.93 -29.64
C TYR A 72 14.02 -14.36 -28.45
N SER A 73 12.68 -14.25 -28.50
CA SER A 73 11.77 -14.70 -27.43
C SER A 73 12.04 -16.15 -26.96
N PRO A 74 12.21 -17.14 -27.85
CA PRO A 74 12.56 -18.50 -27.44
C PRO A 74 13.91 -18.61 -26.71
N PHE A 75 14.83 -17.67 -26.96
CA PHE A 75 16.12 -17.59 -26.31
C PHE A 75 16.05 -16.85 -24.97
N LEU A 76 15.21 -15.82 -24.86
CA LEU A 76 14.93 -15.10 -23.62
C LEU A 76 14.25 -15.97 -22.57
N ALA A 77 13.64 -17.10 -22.95
CA ALA A 77 13.14 -18.10 -22.00
C ALA A 77 14.22 -18.65 -21.05
N TYR A 78 15.51 -18.55 -21.43
CA TYR A 78 16.66 -18.94 -20.62
C TYR A 78 17.22 -17.79 -19.77
N HIS A 79 16.68 -16.57 -19.90
CA HIS A 79 17.17 -15.42 -19.16
C HIS A 79 16.86 -15.62 -17.66
N PRO A 80 17.86 -15.53 -16.76
CA PRO A 80 17.66 -15.81 -15.35
C PRO A 80 16.74 -14.80 -14.66
N LEU A 81 16.61 -13.59 -15.23
CA LEU A 81 15.76 -12.50 -14.73
C LEU A 81 14.63 -12.13 -15.71
N ARG A 82 13.95 -13.14 -16.30
CA ARG A 82 12.92 -12.90 -17.33
C ARG A 82 11.65 -12.22 -16.81
N PHE A 83 11.24 -12.51 -15.57
CA PHE A 83 10.07 -11.91 -14.92
C PHE A 83 10.36 -10.46 -14.57
N SER A 84 11.48 -10.22 -13.89
CA SER A 84 11.99 -8.88 -13.62
C SER A 84 12.13 -8.07 -14.91
N PHE A 85 12.68 -8.66 -15.99
CA PHE A 85 12.75 -7.97 -17.28
C PHE A 85 11.37 -7.52 -17.79
N VAL A 86 10.37 -8.42 -17.81
CA VAL A 86 9.01 -8.10 -18.27
C VAL A 86 8.33 -7.08 -17.36
N ARG A 87 8.45 -7.21 -16.05
CA ARG A 87 7.92 -6.23 -15.09
C ARG A 87 8.55 -4.85 -15.32
N ASP A 88 9.87 -4.80 -15.38
CA ASP A 88 10.62 -3.54 -15.40
C ASP A 88 10.43 -2.78 -16.71
N ILE A 89 10.38 -3.48 -17.85
CA ILE A 89 10.16 -2.82 -19.15
C ILE A 89 8.74 -2.27 -19.26
N LEU A 90 7.74 -2.97 -18.71
CA LEU A 90 6.35 -2.48 -18.64
C LEU A 90 6.22 -1.30 -17.67
N ALA A 91 6.92 -1.33 -16.54
CA ALA A 91 6.90 -0.28 -15.54
C ALA A 91 7.62 0.99 -16.02
N TYR A 92 8.83 0.84 -16.55
CA TYR A 92 9.68 1.96 -16.97
C TYR A 92 9.10 2.73 -18.16
N PHE A 93 8.47 2.03 -19.10
CA PHE A 93 7.82 2.64 -20.27
C PHE A 93 6.28 2.66 -20.17
N TYR A 94 5.74 2.60 -18.95
CA TYR A 94 4.29 2.59 -18.75
C TYR A 94 3.62 3.78 -19.48
N GLY A 95 2.52 3.51 -20.18
CA GLY A 95 1.79 4.51 -20.97
C GLY A 95 2.41 4.87 -22.34
N HIS A 96 3.63 4.40 -22.63
CA HIS A 96 4.35 4.75 -23.87
C HIS A 96 4.50 3.55 -24.84
N LEU A 97 4.18 2.33 -24.39
CA LEU A 97 4.28 1.12 -25.20
C LEU A 97 3.00 0.86 -26.01
N PRO A 98 3.08 0.55 -27.33
CA PRO A 98 1.92 0.10 -28.08
C PRO A 98 1.39 -1.24 -27.57
N GLY A 99 0.06 -1.41 -27.54
CA GLY A 99 -0.57 -2.63 -27.01
C GLY A 99 -0.10 -3.94 -27.67
N LYS A 100 0.14 -3.94 -28.99
CA LYS A 100 0.72 -5.09 -29.70
C LYS A 100 2.11 -5.47 -29.17
N PHE A 101 2.91 -4.46 -28.84
CA PHE A 101 4.25 -4.65 -28.29
C PHE A 101 4.20 -5.14 -26.83
N ILE A 102 3.23 -4.68 -26.03
CA ILE A 102 2.96 -5.24 -24.69
C ILE A 102 2.69 -6.74 -24.77
N VAL A 103 1.80 -7.18 -25.68
CA VAL A 103 1.52 -8.62 -25.89
C VAL A 103 2.80 -9.37 -26.32
N ARG A 104 3.66 -8.75 -27.14
CA ARG A 104 4.96 -9.34 -27.51
C ARG A 104 5.87 -9.54 -26.30
N ILE A 105 5.95 -8.56 -25.41
CA ILE A 105 6.73 -8.64 -24.17
C ILE A 105 6.16 -9.77 -23.28
N LEU A 106 4.84 -9.85 -23.11
CA LEU A 106 4.20 -10.89 -22.31
C LEU A 106 4.50 -12.30 -22.81
N ASN A 107 4.67 -12.51 -24.13
CA ASN A 107 5.03 -13.82 -24.69
C ASN A 107 6.46 -14.30 -24.34
N ILE A 108 7.30 -13.45 -23.74
CA ILE A 108 8.56 -13.89 -23.12
C ILE A 108 8.25 -14.79 -21.92
N LEU A 109 7.14 -14.50 -21.25
CA LEU A 109 6.58 -15.29 -20.19
C LEU A 109 5.71 -16.39 -20.82
N ASP A 110 5.86 -17.64 -20.38
CA ASP A 110 4.99 -18.75 -20.81
C ASP A 110 3.62 -18.57 -20.15
N ILE A 111 2.76 -17.71 -20.73
CA ILE A 111 1.48 -17.26 -20.15
C ILE A 111 0.62 -18.44 -19.67
N LYS A 112 0.71 -19.60 -20.34
CA LYS A 112 -0.05 -20.82 -19.97
C LYS A 112 0.41 -21.48 -18.67
N LYS A 113 1.64 -21.21 -18.22
CA LYS A 113 2.23 -21.78 -17.00
C LYS A 113 2.23 -20.82 -15.81
N ILE A 114 1.81 -19.58 -16.04
CA ILE A 114 1.89 -18.49 -15.06
C ILE A 114 0.49 -18.24 -14.52
N PRO A 115 0.34 -17.95 -13.22
CA PRO A 115 -0.96 -17.79 -12.57
C PRO A 115 -1.61 -16.44 -12.91
N PHE A 116 -1.76 -16.13 -14.20
CA PHE A 116 -2.54 -15.00 -14.66
C PHE A 116 -4.03 -15.23 -14.36
N SER A 117 -4.77 -14.15 -14.13
CA SER A 117 -6.23 -14.19 -14.01
C SER A 117 -6.85 -14.79 -15.29
N ASP A 118 -7.82 -15.69 -15.14
CA ASP A 118 -8.40 -16.41 -16.29
C ASP A 118 -8.98 -15.49 -17.38
N SER A 119 -9.51 -14.32 -16.99
CA SER A 119 -10.04 -13.32 -17.93
C SER A 119 -8.98 -12.37 -18.49
N PHE A 120 -7.76 -12.35 -17.96
CA PHE A 120 -6.69 -11.43 -18.39
C PHE A 120 -6.42 -11.47 -19.90
N PRO A 121 -6.31 -12.64 -20.56
CA PRO A 121 -6.10 -12.70 -22.01
C PRO A 121 -7.17 -11.97 -22.83
N GLN A 122 -8.41 -11.92 -22.33
CA GLN A 122 -9.54 -11.25 -23.01
C GLN A 122 -9.38 -9.73 -22.97
N HIS A 123 -8.81 -9.19 -21.88
CA HIS A 123 -8.63 -7.75 -21.71
C HIS A 123 -7.45 -7.21 -22.54
N ILE A 124 -6.36 -7.95 -22.66
CA ILE A 124 -5.18 -7.54 -23.46
C ILE A 124 -5.35 -7.74 -24.97
N SER A 125 -6.21 -8.68 -25.38
CA SER A 125 -6.43 -9.00 -26.80
C SER A 125 -7.58 -8.20 -27.42
N SER A 126 -8.31 -7.43 -26.60
CA SER A 126 -9.49 -6.69 -27.07
C SER A 126 -9.09 -5.56 -28.02
N THR A 127 -9.64 -5.59 -29.24
CA THR A 127 -9.62 -4.47 -30.18
C THR A 127 -10.83 -3.58 -29.95
N ASN A 128 -10.61 -2.27 -30.10
CA ASN A 128 -11.52 -1.12 -29.93
C ASN A 128 -13.05 -1.39 -29.82
N PRO A 129 -13.74 -0.73 -28.85
CA PRO A 129 -13.20 0.23 -27.88
C PRO A 129 -12.46 -0.48 -26.74
N VAL A 130 -11.42 0.16 -26.23
CA VAL A 130 -10.76 -0.33 -25.02
C VAL A 130 -11.69 -0.12 -23.83
N ILE A 131 -12.07 -1.21 -23.16
CA ILE A 131 -12.97 -1.20 -22.01
C ILE A 131 -12.15 -1.54 -20.76
N CYS A 132 -12.26 -0.72 -19.71
CA CYS A 132 -11.67 -1.02 -18.41
C CYS A 132 -12.26 -2.32 -17.86
N PRO A 133 -11.45 -3.25 -17.34
CA PRO A 133 -11.98 -4.44 -16.68
C PRO A 133 -13.03 -4.09 -15.61
N PRO A 134 -14.05 -4.94 -15.41
CA PRO A 134 -15.07 -4.70 -14.39
C PRO A 134 -14.49 -4.72 -12.97
N LEU A 135 -15.21 -4.17 -11.99
CA LEU A 135 -14.76 -4.18 -10.58
C LEU A 135 -14.49 -5.60 -10.05
N ASP A 136 -15.26 -6.59 -10.51
CA ASP A 136 -15.07 -8.02 -10.21
C ASP A 136 -13.68 -8.54 -10.58
N TYR A 137 -13.09 -8.05 -11.68
CA TYR A 137 -11.74 -8.42 -12.09
C TYR A 137 -10.72 -7.98 -11.04
N PHE A 138 -10.78 -6.72 -10.63
CA PHE A 138 -9.89 -6.17 -9.61
C PHE A 138 -10.12 -6.80 -8.23
N ALA A 139 -11.38 -7.05 -7.85
CA ALA A 139 -11.69 -7.74 -6.60
C ALA A 139 -11.13 -9.17 -6.57
N THR A 140 -11.20 -9.90 -7.69
CA THR A 140 -10.63 -11.24 -7.83
C THR A 140 -9.11 -11.22 -7.73
N LEU A 141 -8.47 -10.26 -8.41
CA LEU A 141 -7.02 -10.06 -8.33
C LEU A 141 -6.55 -9.80 -6.89
N LEU A 142 -7.23 -8.87 -6.19
CA LEU A 142 -6.94 -8.57 -4.77
C LEU A 142 -7.15 -9.80 -3.86
N SER A 143 -8.17 -10.60 -4.12
CA SER A 143 -8.40 -11.84 -3.37
C SER A 143 -7.31 -12.88 -3.61
N GLY A 144 -6.82 -12.97 -4.85
CA GLY A 144 -5.65 -13.78 -5.19
C GLY A 144 -4.43 -13.39 -4.36
N LEU A 145 -4.20 -12.09 -4.19
CA LEU A 145 -3.13 -11.58 -3.32
C LEU A 145 -3.38 -11.89 -1.84
N VAL A 146 -4.59 -11.71 -1.32
CA VAL A 146 -4.93 -12.06 0.06
C VAL A 146 -4.62 -13.53 0.36
N ASN A 147 -4.96 -14.43 -0.55
CA ASN A 147 -4.83 -15.87 -0.31
C ASN A 147 -3.39 -16.39 -0.46
N ASN A 148 -2.53 -15.72 -1.22
CA ASN A 148 -1.22 -16.24 -1.61
C ASN A 148 -0.02 -15.35 -1.21
N VAL A 149 -0.28 -14.08 -0.89
CA VAL A 149 0.75 -13.06 -0.64
C VAL A 149 0.68 -12.48 0.76
N ILE A 150 -0.53 -12.18 1.25
CA ILE A 150 -0.70 -11.62 2.59
C ILE A 150 -0.58 -12.73 3.64
N PRO A 151 0.28 -12.57 4.68
CA PRO A 151 0.36 -13.55 5.76
C PRO A 151 -0.99 -13.76 6.44
N PRO A 152 -1.39 -15.02 6.72
CA PRO A 152 -2.68 -15.30 7.33
C PRO A 152 -2.75 -14.76 8.76
N LEU A 153 -3.93 -14.32 9.18
CA LEU A 153 -4.17 -13.92 10.56
C LEU A 153 -4.25 -15.18 11.43
N HIS A 154 -3.24 -15.42 12.28
CA HIS A 154 -3.28 -16.54 13.23
C HIS A 154 -4.30 -16.27 14.35
N ASN A 155 -5.47 -16.91 14.27
CA ASN A 155 -6.42 -16.95 15.39
C ASN A 155 -5.96 -17.98 16.43
N ASN A 156 -5.18 -17.55 17.42
CA ASN A 156 -5.05 -18.29 18.69
C ASN A 156 -6.24 -17.96 19.60
N SER A 157 -7.45 -18.34 19.21
CA SER A 157 -8.62 -18.33 20.08
C SER A 157 -8.96 -19.75 20.52
N LYS A 158 -8.15 -20.31 21.42
CA LYS A 158 -8.62 -21.32 22.37
C LYS A 158 -8.34 -20.77 23.77
N SER A 159 -9.41 -20.36 24.46
CA SER A 159 -9.35 -20.05 25.88
C SER A 159 -8.82 -21.26 26.64
N GLY A 160 -8.09 -21.00 27.73
CA GLY A 160 -7.30 -21.98 28.45
C GLY A 160 -8.04 -23.26 28.88
N SER A 161 -7.32 -24.37 28.79
CA SER A 161 -7.44 -25.49 29.71
C SER A 161 -6.03 -25.90 30.10
N LEU A 162 -5.77 -25.83 31.40
CA LEU A 162 -4.53 -26.22 32.05
C LEU A 162 -4.50 -27.74 32.21
N CYS A 163 -4.25 -28.49 31.13
CA CYS A 163 -3.66 -29.84 31.17
C CYS A 163 -3.49 -30.37 29.75
N GLU A 164 -2.23 -30.57 29.33
CA GLU A 164 -1.73 -31.59 28.38
C GLU A 164 -0.39 -31.09 27.80
N ALA A 165 0.59 -30.97 28.69
CA ALA A 165 1.96 -31.23 28.29
C ALA A 165 2.04 -32.73 27.97
N LEU A 166 2.61 -33.08 26.81
CA LEU A 166 2.86 -34.43 26.26
C LEU A 166 1.81 -34.95 25.24
N SER A 167 1.80 -34.39 24.03
CA SER A 167 1.39 -35.12 22.82
C SER A 167 1.90 -34.46 21.53
N ASN A 168 3.21 -34.21 21.45
CA ASN A 168 3.89 -33.67 20.26
C ASN A 168 4.56 -34.72 19.36
N LEU A 169 4.08 -35.96 19.36
CA LEU A 169 4.44 -36.92 18.32
C LEU A 169 3.17 -37.59 17.81
N LEU A 170 2.99 -37.54 16.49
CA LEU A 170 2.05 -38.36 15.73
C LEU A 170 0.59 -37.87 15.68
N ARG A 171 0.29 -36.85 14.86
CA ARG A 171 -1.02 -36.73 14.17
C ARG A 171 -0.86 -36.09 12.80
N LYS A 172 -1.14 -36.88 11.76
CA LYS A 172 -1.22 -36.50 10.35
C LYS A 172 -2.36 -35.47 10.17
N ASN A 173 -2.08 -34.36 9.50
CA ASN A 173 -3.10 -33.44 9.00
C ASN A 173 -3.94 -34.11 7.90
N PRO A 174 -5.27 -33.93 7.86
CA PRO A 174 -6.07 -34.22 6.69
C PRO A 174 -5.85 -33.13 5.63
N ALA A 175 -5.58 -33.59 4.40
CA ALA A 175 -5.25 -32.81 3.24
C ALA A 175 -6.42 -31.93 2.77
N THR A 176 -6.17 -30.63 2.64
CA THR A 176 -6.74 -29.81 1.57
C THR A 176 -5.74 -29.81 0.42
N SER A 177 -6.22 -30.18 -0.75
CA SER A 177 -5.46 -30.34 -2.00
C SER A 177 -4.74 -29.05 -2.41
N GLN A 178 -3.49 -28.89 -1.98
CA GLN A 178 -2.53 -28.01 -2.63
C GLN A 178 -1.94 -28.76 -3.83
N SER A 179 -2.36 -28.40 -5.04
CA SER A 179 -1.56 -28.69 -6.22
C SER A 179 -0.36 -27.75 -6.22
N GLY A 180 0.82 -28.27 -5.83
CA GLY A 180 2.10 -27.58 -6.03
C GLY A 180 2.96 -27.38 -4.79
N GLN A 181 3.19 -28.41 -3.96
CA GLN A 181 4.36 -28.44 -3.08
C GLN A 181 5.27 -29.58 -3.50
N THR A 182 6.35 -29.25 -4.21
CA THR A 182 7.52 -30.11 -4.29
C THR A 182 8.36 -29.82 -3.05
N ASN A 183 8.38 -30.75 -2.10
CA ASN A 183 9.36 -30.80 -1.04
C ASN A 183 10.75 -30.92 -1.67
N ALA A 184 11.43 -29.80 -1.86
CA ALA A 184 12.79 -29.77 -2.37
C ALA A 184 13.77 -30.03 -1.21
N SER A 185 14.61 -31.06 -1.36
CA SER A 185 15.71 -31.35 -0.41
C SER A 185 16.67 -30.16 -0.27
N ASP A 186 17.34 -30.00 0.87
CA ASP A 186 18.22 -28.85 1.15
C ASP A 186 19.31 -28.59 0.09
N ASN A 187 19.72 -29.60 -0.69
CA ASN A 187 20.67 -29.45 -1.79
C ASN A 187 20.12 -28.70 -3.03
N GLN A 188 18.79 -28.58 -3.16
CA GLN A 188 18.15 -27.80 -4.23
C GLN A 188 18.05 -26.31 -3.88
N LYS A 189 18.28 -25.92 -2.61
CA LYS A 189 18.23 -24.52 -2.13
C LYS A 189 19.29 -23.58 -2.66
N ALA A 190 20.46 -24.08 -3.03
CA ALA A 190 21.51 -23.22 -3.60
C ALA A 190 21.11 -22.61 -4.97
N PHE A 191 20.29 -23.31 -5.75
CA PHE A 191 19.77 -22.82 -7.03
C PHE A 191 18.50 -21.95 -6.88
N TYR A 192 17.93 -21.87 -5.67
CA TYR A 192 16.80 -20.99 -5.33
C TYR A 192 17.24 -19.53 -5.05
N GLN A 193 18.55 -19.22 -4.94
CA GLN A 193 19.06 -17.85 -4.73
C GLN A 193 19.02 -16.94 -5.98
N ILE A 194 18.90 -17.51 -7.19
CA ILE A 194 18.85 -16.78 -8.48
C ILE A 194 17.50 -17.04 -9.17
N GLN A 195 16.44 -17.30 -8.42
CA GLN A 195 15.11 -17.48 -9.00
C GLN A 195 14.40 -16.14 -9.14
N ASP A 196 13.89 -15.92 -10.35
CA ASP A 196 13.05 -14.79 -10.73
C ASP A 196 11.73 -15.35 -11.26
N PRO A 197 10.68 -15.44 -10.42
CA PRO A 197 10.57 -14.99 -9.02
C PRO A 197 11.09 -16.05 -8.02
N GLY A 198 11.60 -15.62 -6.87
CA GLY A 198 12.29 -16.48 -5.90
C GLY A 198 11.38 -17.34 -5.02
N THR A 199 10.09 -16.98 -4.93
CA THR A 199 9.08 -17.70 -4.15
C THR A 199 7.74 -17.68 -4.89
N TYR A 200 6.85 -18.61 -4.56
CA TYR A 200 5.48 -18.61 -5.11
C TYR A 200 4.72 -17.32 -4.78
N THR A 201 4.90 -16.80 -3.57
CA THR A 201 4.32 -15.50 -3.17
C THR A 201 4.82 -14.35 -4.04
N GLN A 202 6.13 -14.29 -4.30
CA GLN A 202 6.70 -13.28 -5.20
C GLN A 202 6.16 -13.46 -6.64
N LEU A 203 6.01 -14.70 -7.10
CA LEU A 203 5.43 -14.99 -8.42
C LEU A 203 4.01 -14.46 -8.55
N VAL A 204 3.15 -14.68 -7.56
CA VAL A 204 1.77 -14.18 -7.60
C VAL A 204 1.75 -12.65 -7.58
N LEU A 205 2.58 -12.01 -6.75
CA LEU A 205 2.65 -10.54 -6.69
C LEU A 205 3.15 -9.94 -8.01
N GLU A 206 4.25 -10.44 -8.57
CA GLU A 206 4.81 -9.94 -9.83
C GLU A 206 3.88 -10.19 -11.01
N THR A 207 3.16 -11.32 -11.01
CA THR A 207 2.15 -11.59 -12.03
C THR A 207 1.01 -10.57 -11.95
N ALA A 208 0.51 -10.26 -10.75
CA ALA A 208 -0.51 -9.23 -10.57
C ALA A 208 -0.03 -7.83 -11.01
N VAL A 209 1.22 -7.48 -10.74
CA VAL A 209 1.83 -6.22 -11.21
C VAL A 209 1.90 -6.19 -12.74
N ILE A 210 2.38 -7.26 -13.36
CA ILE A 210 2.47 -7.40 -14.82
C ILE A 210 1.08 -7.31 -15.46
N GLU A 211 0.06 -7.93 -14.87
CA GLU A 211 -1.33 -7.79 -15.34
C GLU A 211 -1.76 -6.34 -15.39
N ILE A 212 -1.63 -5.64 -14.27
CA ILE A 212 -2.04 -4.23 -14.14
C ILE A 212 -1.30 -3.34 -15.14
N LEU A 213 0.02 -3.51 -15.28
CA LEU A 213 0.83 -2.71 -16.21
C LEU A 213 0.53 -3.01 -17.68
N SER A 214 -0.04 -4.18 -17.98
CA SER A 214 -0.36 -4.61 -19.34
C SER A 214 -1.75 -4.22 -19.81
N LEU A 215 -2.62 -3.78 -18.89
CA LEU A 215 -3.98 -3.39 -19.25
C LEU A 215 -3.96 -2.17 -20.18
N PRO A 216 -4.75 -2.15 -21.27
CA PRO A 216 -4.77 -1.05 -22.23
C PRO A 216 -5.51 0.21 -21.73
N VAL A 217 -5.62 0.41 -20.42
CA VAL A 217 -6.33 1.55 -19.80
C VAL A 217 -5.40 2.42 -18.98
N SER A 218 -5.85 3.65 -18.72
CA SER A 218 -5.07 4.62 -17.95
C SER A 218 -4.92 4.23 -16.48
N ALA A 219 -3.82 4.65 -15.85
CA ALA A 219 -3.61 4.51 -14.41
C ALA A 219 -4.76 5.10 -13.59
N SER A 220 -5.34 6.22 -14.04
CA SER A 220 -6.49 6.85 -13.39
C SER A 220 -7.70 5.92 -13.30
N GLN A 221 -8.04 5.23 -14.40
CA GLN A 221 -9.15 4.29 -14.43
C GLN A 221 -8.88 3.08 -13.54
N ILE A 222 -7.68 2.50 -13.62
CA ILE A 222 -7.28 1.34 -12.79
C ILE A 222 -7.35 1.69 -11.30
N VAL A 223 -6.76 2.82 -10.91
CA VAL A 223 -6.75 3.28 -9.51
C VAL A 223 -8.17 3.59 -9.05
N SER A 224 -8.99 4.27 -9.86
CA SER A 224 -10.38 4.53 -9.51
C SER A 224 -11.16 3.23 -9.28
N SER A 225 -10.98 2.20 -10.13
CA SER A 225 -11.60 0.88 -9.92
C SER A 225 -11.11 0.18 -8.65
N LEU A 226 -9.80 0.16 -8.40
CA LEU A 226 -9.23 -0.43 -7.17
C LEU A 226 -9.74 0.26 -5.90
N VAL A 227 -9.79 1.60 -5.91
CA VAL A 227 -10.28 2.38 -4.78
C VAL A 227 -11.79 2.21 -4.60
N GLN A 228 -12.57 2.10 -5.67
CA GLN A 228 -14.00 1.80 -5.60
C GLN A 228 -14.28 0.42 -4.98
N VAL A 229 -13.47 -0.61 -5.29
CA VAL A 229 -13.56 -1.91 -4.62
C VAL A 229 -13.32 -1.74 -3.12
N VAL A 230 -12.26 -1.01 -2.74
CA VAL A 230 -11.91 -0.75 -1.33
C VAL A 230 -12.97 0.04 -0.58
N VAL A 231 -13.53 1.09 -1.18
CA VAL A 231 -14.54 1.94 -0.53
C VAL A 231 -15.81 1.15 -0.23
N ASN A 232 -16.23 0.27 -1.13
CA ASN A 232 -17.49 -0.47 -1.02
C ASN A 232 -17.36 -1.83 -0.32
N ILE A 233 -16.15 -2.24 0.03
CA ILE A 233 -15.85 -3.62 0.40
C ILE A 233 -16.71 -4.16 1.55
N GLN A 234 -16.90 -3.41 2.65
CA GLN A 234 -17.72 -3.92 3.76
C GLN A 234 -19.18 -4.04 3.37
N ALA A 235 -19.74 -3.05 2.65
CA ALA A 235 -21.12 -3.08 2.19
C ALA A 235 -21.37 -4.28 1.26
N THR A 236 -20.44 -4.54 0.34
CA THR A 236 -20.51 -5.68 -0.59
C THR A 236 -20.37 -7.03 0.13
N LEU A 237 -19.52 -7.12 1.17
CA LEU A 237 -19.37 -8.35 1.95
C LEU A 237 -20.59 -8.64 2.85
N ILE A 238 -21.16 -7.62 3.50
CA ILE A 238 -22.35 -7.76 4.36
C ILE A 238 -23.57 -8.18 3.54
N GLN A 239 -23.80 -7.57 2.37
CA GLN A 239 -24.89 -7.95 1.46
C GLN A 239 -24.78 -9.42 1.02
N SER A 240 -23.56 -9.91 0.80
CA SER A 240 -23.32 -11.30 0.40
C SER A 240 -23.63 -12.32 1.50
N SER A 241 -23.42 -11.97 2.77
CA SER A 241 -23.76 -12.85 3.91
C SER A 241 -25.27 -12.99 4.15
N HIS A 242 -26.05 -11.95 3.86
CA HIS A 242 -27.51 -11.99 4.05
C HIS A 242 -28.26 -12.73 2.93
N GLY A 243 -27.61 -13.00 1.80
CA GLY A 243 -28.20 -13.77 0.69
C GLY A 243 -28.28 -15.29 0.92
N LEU A 244 -27.66 -15.83 1.96
CA LEU A 244 -27.66 -17.27 2.28
C LEU A 244 -28.77 -17.72 3.24
N HIS A 245 -29.54 -16.81 3.82
CA HIS A 245 -30.72 -17.16 4.60
C HIS A 245 -31.98 -16.69 3.88
N GLY A 246 -32.58 -17.62 3.13
CA GLY A 246 -33.96 -17.49 2.69
C GLY A 246 -34.87 -17.20 3.88
N ALA A 247 -35.88 -16.36 3.63
CA ALA A 247 -36.86 -15.89 4.59
C ALA A 247 -37.28 -16.98 5.60
N SER A 248 -37.05 -16.70 6.88
CA SER A 248 -37.73 -17.37 7.98
C SER A 248 -38.07 -16.30 9.01
N ASN A 249 -39.37 -16.05 9.17
CA ASN A 249 -39.91 -15.26 10.27
C ASN A 249 -39.51 -15.95 11.58
N GLY A 250 -38.51 -15.40 12.28
CA GLY A 250 -38.04 -15.90 13.56
C GLY A 250 -37.65 -14.75 14.47
N VAL A 251 -38.48 -14.49 15.47
CA VAL A 251 -38.24 -13.55 16.56
C VAL A 251 -37.10 -14.06 17.43
N GLY A 252 -36.07 -13.23 17.65
CA GLY A 252 -35.23 -13.25 18.85
C GLY A 252 -33.83 -13.85 18.71
N GLN A 253 -32.81 -13.00 18.76
CA GLN A 253 -31.84 -12.88 19.87
C GLN A 253 -30.73 -11.91 19.45
N GLY A 254 -30.88 -10.64 19.85
CA GLY A 254 -29.88 -9.61 19.63
C GLY A 254 -28.66 -9.84 20.51
N SER A 255 -27.49 -9.96 19.89
CA SER A 255 -26.21 -9.74 20.56
C SER A 255 -26.17 -8.27 20.99
N VAL A 256 -26.21 -8.03 22.31
CA VAL A 256 -26.11 -6.69 22.90
C VAL A 256 -24.65 -6.26 22.84
N LEU A 257 -24.27 -5.57 21.77
CA LEU A 257 -23.06 -4.76 21.66
C LEU A 257 -23.48 -3.28 21.66
N PRO A 258 -22.67 -2.40 22.27
CA PRO A 258 -23.10 -1.04 22.58
C PRO A 258 -23.34 -0.24 21.29
N THR A 259 -24.57 0.24 21.11
CA THR A 259 -24.94 1.20 20.08
C THR A 259 -24.54 2.62 20.51
N SER A 260 -24.20 3.46 19.53
CA SER A 260 -23.77 4.85 19.70
C SER A 260 -24.75 5.69 20.56
N PRO A 261 -24.29 6.70 21.32
CA PRO A 261 -25.17 7.57 22.11
C PRO A 261 -26.04 8.39 21.16
N SER A 262 -27.30 7.99 21.01
CA SER A 262 -28.28 8.75 20.24
C SER A 262 -28.71 9.95 21.06
N GLY A 263 -28.23 11.14 20.70
CA GLY A 263 -28.84 12.40 21.14
C GLY A 263 -30.29 12.42 20.64
N GLY A 264 -31.23 12.38 21.57
CA GLY A 264 -32.65 12.18 21.28
C GLY A 264 -33.23 13.25 20.36
N SER A 265 -33.69 12.82 19.19
CA SER A 265 -34.82 13.44 18.50
C SER A 265 -35.54 12.35 17.70
N THR A 266 -36.66 11.89 18.24
CA THR A 266 -37.67 11.14 17.50
C THR A 266 -38.34 12.10 16.54
N ASP A 267 -37.81 12.22 15.32
CA ASP A 267 -38.55 12.65 14.12
C ASP A 267 -37.59 12.71 12.93
N SER A 268 -37.36 11.57 12.26
CA SER A 268 -36.84 11.50 10.88
C SER A 268 -37.02 10.10 10.29
N LEU A 269 -38.28 9.63 10.23
CA LEU A 269 -38.68 8.61 9.25
C LEU A 269 -38.67 9.26 7.86
N GLY A 270 -37.50 9.40 7.23
CA GLY A 270 -37.44 9.99 5.90
C GLY A 270 -36.09 10.54 5.45
N ALA A 271 -35.00 9.79 5.55
CA ALA A 271 -33.76 10.15 4.86
C ALA A 271 -32.91 8.94 4.43
N SER A 272 -33.53 7.81 4.11
CA SER A 272 -32.88 6.75 3.34
C SER A 272 -32.91 7.13 1.85
N ARG A 273 -32.09 8.11 1.45
CA ARG A 273 -31.76 8.26 0.03
C ARG A 273 -30.78 7.15 -0.31
N SER A 274 -31.30 6.13 -0.99
CA SER A 274 -30.58 5.03 -1.61
C SER A 274 -29.28 5.49 -2.26
N ASN A 275 -28.13 5.02 -1.77
CA ASN A 275 -26.94 4.91 -2.62
C ASN A 275 -27.33 4.02 -3.82
N PRO A 276 -26.95 4.37 -5.06
CA PRO A 276 -27.16 3.44 -6.17
C PRO A 276 -26.43 2.15 -5.82
N SER A 277 -27.17 1.04 -5.82
CA SER A 277 -26.60 -0.29 -5.72
C SER A 277 -25.51 -0.41 -6.79
N VAL A 278 -24.25 -0.56 -6.40
CA VAL A 278 -23.19 -0.95 -7.33
C VAL A 278 -23.47 -2.40 -7.69
N SER A 279 -24.28 -2.63 -8.73
CA SER A 279 -24.51 -3.95 -9.29
C SER A 279 -23.23 -4.39 -10.00
N GLY A 280 -22.62 -5.49 -9.56
CA GLY A 280 -21.52 -6.12 -10.30
C GLY A 280 -20.30 -6.52 -9.48
N ILE A 281 -20.45 -6.82 -8.18
CA ILE A 281 -19.44 -7.60 -7.47
C ILE A 281 -20.06 -8.88 -6.91
N ASN A 282 -19.68 -10.05 -7.42
CA ASN A 282 -20.21 -11.35 -6.95
C ASN A 282 -19.39 -11.89 -5.77
N THR A 283 -19.52 -11.28 -4.59
CA THR A 283 -18.73 -11.58 -3.39
C THR A 283 -19.20 -12.80 -2.59
N SER A 284 -20.35 -13.41 -2.94
CA SER A 284 -20.92 -14.57 -2.24
C SER A 284 -19.96 -15.77 -2.14
N ASN A 285 -19.06 -15.92 -3.12
CA ASN A 285 -18.02 -16.95 -3.15
C ASN A 285 -16.72 -16.58 -2.40
N MET A 286 -16.50 -15.30 -2.06
CA MET A 286 -15.24 -14.85 -1.47
C MET A 286 -15.18 -15.07 0.04
N VAL A 287 -16.27 -14.76 0.76
CA VAL A 287 -16.36 -14.99 2.22
C VAL A 287 -16.37 -16.48 2.53
N SER A 288 -17.20 -17.26 1.82
CA SER A 288 -17.37 -18.69 2.05
C SER A 288 -16.10 -19.53 1.80
N ARG A 289 -15.21 -19.08 0.91
CA ARG A 289 -13.94 -19.76 0.60
C ARG A 289 -12.76 -19.31 1.43
N SER A 290 -12.79 -18.10 1.98
CA SER A 290 -11.64 -17.50 2.68
C SER A 290 -11.53 -17.93 4.15
N GLY A 291 -12.64 -18.31 4.80
CA GLY A 291 -12.65 -18.68 6.22
C GLY A 291 -12.49 -17.49 7.18
N TYR A 292 -12.42 -16.25 6.67
CA TYR A 292 -12.34 -15.02 7.47
C TYR A 292 -13.72 -14.42 7.74
N SER A 293 -13.84 -13.65 8.81
CA SER A 293 -15.01 -12.78 8.97
C SER A 293 -15.01 -11.68 7.89
N CYS A 294 -16.18 -11.14 7.55
CA CYS A 294 -16.30 -10.03 6.57
C CYS A 294 -15.38 -8.85 6.94
N GLN A 295 -15.25 -8.59 8.24
CA GLN A 295 -14.38 -7.55 8.79
C GLN A 295 -12.91 -7.83 8.53
N GLN A 296 -12.43 -9.04 8.88
CA GLN A 296 -11.03 -9.44 8.65
C GLN A 296 -10.69 -9.44 7.16
N LEU A 297 -11.58 -9.96 6.32
CA LEU A 297 -11.38 -9.98 4.88
C LEU A 297 -11.30 -8.57 4.29
N SER A 298 -12.11 -7.63 4.79
CA SER A 298 -12.03 -6.22 4.35
C SER A 298 -10.65 -5.61 4.60
N CYS A 299 -10.08 -5.81 5.79
CA CYS A 299 -8.75 -5.31 6.14
C CYS A 299 -7.66 -5.95 5.29
N LEU A 300 -7.74 -7.27 5.04
CA LEU A 300 -6.77 -7.99 4.21
C LEU A 300 -6.81 -7.53 2.75
N MET A 301 -8.00 -7.26 2.20
CA MET A 301 -8.13 -6.74 0.84
C MET A 301 -7.63 -5.29 0.71
N ILE A 302 -7.87 -4.44 1.71
CA ILE A 302 -7.24 -3.11 1.79
C ILE A 302 -5.72 -3.24 1.84
N GLN A 303 -5.21 -4.18 2.63
CA GLN A 303 -3.78 -4.45 2.73
C GLN A 303 -3.19 -4.89 1.39
N ALA A 304 -3.82 -5.86 0.73
CA ALA A 304 -3.42 -6.33 -0.60
C ALA A 304 -3.45 -5.22 -1.65
N CYS A 305 -4.45 -4.34 -1.61
CA CYS A 305 -4.55 -3.20 -2.53
C CYS A 305 -3.41 -2.20 -2.31
N GLY A 306 -3.12 -1.85 -1.06
CA GLY A 306 -2.01 -0.96 -0.73
C GLY A 306 -0.65 -1.55 -1.12
N LEU A 307 -0.44 -2.85 -0.90
CA LEU A 307 0.77 -3.56 -1.35
C LEU A 307 0.91 -3.54 -2.87
N LEU A 308 -0.16 -3.89 -3.61
CA LEU A 308 -0.16 -3.89 -5.07
C LEU A 308 0.17 -2.50 -5.63
N LEU A 309 -0.52 -1.46 -5.14
CA LEU A 309 -0.29 -0.08 -5.58
C LEU A 309 1.16 0.37 -5.31
N ALA A 310 1.78 -0.08 -4.22
CA ALA A 310 3.17 0.25 -3.89
C ALA A 310 4.21 -0.42 -4.81
N GLN A 311 3.82 -1.42 -5.61
CA GLN A 311 4.68 -2.04 -6.62
C GLN A 311 4.58 -1.36 -8.01
N LEU A 312 3.68 -0.38 -8.17
CA LEU A 312 3.42 0.26 -9.46
C LEU A 312 4.24 1.55 -9.63
N PRO A 313 4.41 2.05 -10.87
CA PRO A 313 5.08 3.31 -11.15
C PRO A 313 4.44 4.53 -10.45
N PRO A 314 5.21 5.62 -10.24
CA PRO A 314 4.72 6.85 -9.58
C PRO A 314 3.44 7.45 -10.18
N ASP A 315 3.17 7.25 -11.48
CA ASP A 315 1.92 7.63 -12.13
C ASP A 315 0.70 7.12 -11.38
N PHE A 316 0.71 5.87 -10.92
CA PHE A 316 -0.37 5.27 -10.14
C PHE A 316 -0.49 5.92 -8.75
N HIS A 317 0.62 6.30 -8.13
CA HIS A 317 0.63 6.94 -6.81
C HIS A 317 -0.01 8.32 -6.85
N ILE A 318 0.29 9.11 -7.89
CA ILE A 318 -0.34 10.42 -8.10
C ILE A 318 -1.85 10.26 -8.27
N GLN A 319 -2.28 9.28 -9.09
CA GLN A 319 -3.71 8.98 -9.26
C GLN A 319 -4.36 8.52 -7.96
N LEU A 320 -3.66 7.75 -7.11
CA LEU A 320 -4.15 7.35 -5.79
C LEU A 320 -4.38 8.58 -4.90
N TYR A 321 -3.45 9.54 -4.90
CA TYR A 321 -3.62 10.74 -4.09
C TYR A 321 -4.77 11.62 -4.57
N ILE A 322 -4.93 11.76 -5.89
CA ILE A 322 -6.05 12.49 -6.48
C ILE A 322 -7.37 11.81 -6.09
N GLU A 323 -7.50 10.51 -6.31
CA GLU A 323 -8.74 9.77 -6.06
C GLU A 323 -9.09 9.71 -4.56
N ALA A 324 -8.10 9.46 -3.70
CA ALA A 324 -8.28 9.49 -2.26
C ALA A 324 -8.76 10.87 -1.79
N SER A 325 -8.15 11.95 -2.28
CA SER A 325 -8.56 13.31 -1.94
C SER A 325 -9.97 13.63 -2.41
N ARG A 326 -10.37 13.14 -3.59
CA ARG A 326 -11.70 13.29 -4.16
C ARG A 326 -12.74 12.66 -3.25
N ILE A 327 -12.55 11.40 -2.86
CA ILE A 327 -13.47 10.67 -1.96
C ILE A 327 -13.58 11.35 -0.59
N ILE A 328 -12.46 11.80 -0.03
CA ILE A 328 -12.46 12.53 1.24
C ILE A 328 -13.28 13.82 1.12
N LYS A 329 -13.07 14.61 0.07
CA LYS A 329 -13.76 15.90 -0.13
C LYS A 329 -15.24 15.75 -0.49
N GLU A 330 -15.61 14.74 -1.26
CA GLU A 330 -16.99 14.50 -1.70
C GLU A 330 -17.84 13.82 -0.61
N THR A 331 -17.24 13.42 0.51
CA THR A 331 -17.98 12.77 1.59
C THR A 331 -19.02 13.73 2.18
N TRP A 332 -20.29 13.30 2.14
CA TRP A 332 -21.46 14.15 2.35
C TRP A 332 -21.48 14.90 3.68
N TRP A 333 -20.92 14.35 4.77
CA TRP A 333 -20.90 15.03 6.08
C TRP A 333 -19.82 16.11 6.19
N LEU A 334 -18.78 16.12 5.34
CA LEU A 334 -17.85 17.24 5.21
C LEU A 334 -18.41 18.36 4.32
N ALA A 335 -19.36 18.03 3.43
CA ALA A 335 -19.97 18.97 2.50
C ALA A 335 -21.26 19.64 3.05
N ASP A 336 -21.90 19.05 4.06
CA ASP A 336 -23.14 19.58 4.65
C ASP A 336 -22.85 20.59 5.76
N GLY A 337 -22.85 21.89 5.42
CA GLY A 337 -22.62 22.98 6.36
C GLY A 337 -23.74 23.21 7.39
N LYS A 338 -24.77 22.35 7.45
CA LYS A 338 -25.87 22.45 8.42
C LYS A 338 -25.65 21.65 9.71
N ARG A 339 -24.64 20.79 9.76
CA ARG A 339 -24.37 19.95 10.95
C ARG A 339 -23.62 20.70 12.03
N SER A 340 -23.88 20.32 13.27
CA SER A 340 -23.14 20.87 14.41
C SER A 340 -21.70 20.33 14.43
N LEU A 341 -20.78 21.12 15.02
CA LEU A 341 -19.37 20.75 15.15
C LEU A 341 -19.18 19.40 15.89
N GLY A 342 -19.99 19.14 16.92
CA GLY A 342 -19.93 17.90 17.70
C GLY A 342 -20.36 16.65 16.92
N GLU A 343 -21.33 16.77 16.00
CA GLU A 343 -21.73 15.64 15.14
C GLU A 343 -20.64 15.31 14.12
N LEU A 344 -19.96 16.34 13.59
CA LEU A 344 -18.85 16.18 12.66
C LEU A 344 -17.67 15.49 13.34
N ASP A 345 -17.33 15.94 14.55
CA ASP A 345 -16.20 15.41 15.33
C ASP A 345 -16.42 13.96 15.75
N SER A 346 -17.65 13.62 16.15
CA SER A 346 -18.05 12.23 16.40
C SER A 346 -17.89 11.39 15.13
N ALA A 347 -18.43 11.82 13.99
CA ALA A 347 -18.34 11.07 12.74
C ALA A 347 -16.89 10.85 12.27
N VAL A 348 -16.02 11.87 12.41
CA VAL A 348 -14.58 11.77 12.13
C VAL A 348 -13.92 10.77 13.07
N GLY A 349 -14.16 10.89 14.38
CA GLY A 349 -13.61 10.00 15.39
C GLY A 349 -13.97 8.54 15.10
N TYR A 350 -15.26 8.26 14.90
CA TYR A 350 -15.74 6.91 14.59
C TYR A 350 -15.17 6.36 13.28
N ALA A 351 -15.15 7.15 12.20
CA ALA A 351 -14.69 6.69 10.88
C ALA A 351 -13.17 6.49 10.79
N LEU A 352 -12.37 7.24 11.57
CA LEU A 352 -10.91 7.23 11.49
C LEU A 352 -10.23 6.34 12.54
N LEU A 353 -10.88 6.07 13.68
CA LEU A 353 -10.31 5.24 14.74
C LEU A 353 -10.29 3.77 14.36
N ASP A 354 -11.42 3.24 13.90
CA ASP A 354 -11.55 1.86 13.45
C ASP A 354 -12.57 1.76 12.29
N PRO A 355 -12.11 1.56 11.04
CA PRO A 355 -12.99 1.40 9.87
C PRO A 355 -13.98 0.25 10.02
N THR A 356 -13.71 -0.70 10.91
CA THR A 356 -14.56 -1.85 11.16
C THR A 356 -15.76 -1.54 12.05
N TRP A 357 -15.67 -0.50 12.88
CA TRP A 357 -16.79 -0.04 13.71
C TRP A 357 -17.77 0.79 12.88
N ALA A 358 -17.25 1.67 11.99
CA ALA A 358 -18.05 2.47 11.07
C ALA A 358 -18.92 1.63 10.11
N ALA A 359 -18.53 0.37 9.86
CA ALA A 359 -19.28 -0.56 9.02
C ALA A 359 -20.61 -1.03 9.65
N GLN A 360 -20.74 -0.97 10.98
CA GLN A 360 -21.94 -1.43 11.69
C GLN A 360 -23.07 -0.39 11.67
N ASP A 361 -22.73 0.91 11.60
CA ASP A 361 -23.67 2.02 11.73
C ASP A 361 -24.04 2.70 10.39
N ASN A 362 -23.67 2.10 9.24
CA ASN A 362 -23.87 2.67 7.88
C ASN A 362 -23.31 4.10 7.69
N THR A 363 -22.46 4.56 8.60
CA THR A 363 -21.81 5.87 8.58
C THR A 363 -20.49 5.76 7.82
N SER A 364 -20.53 6.14 6.53
CA SER A 364 -19.41 6.27 5.57
C SER A 364 -18.07 5.61 5.97
N THR A 365 -17.96 4.29 5.81
CA THR A 365 -16.69 3.56 5.88
C THR A 365 -15.68 3.98 4.80
N ALA A 366 -16.13 4.75 3.80
CA ALA A 366 -15.32 5.19 2.67
C ALA A 366 -14.04 5.92 3.11
N ILE A 367 -14.15 6.91 4.00
CA ILE A 367 -12.98 7.67 4.46
C ILE A 367 -12.05 6.75 5.27
N GLY A 368 -12.59 5.97 6.20
CA GLY A 368 -11.80 5.03 7.01
C GLY A 368 -11.02 4.04 6.14
N ASN A 369 -11.67 3.47 5.12
CA ASN A 369 -11.05 2.54 4.17
C ASN A 369 -10.00 3.22 3.30
N VAL A 370 -10.24 4.44 2.83
CA VAL A 370 -9.27 5.20 2.04
C VAL A 370 -8.05 5.57 2.88
N VAL A 371 -8.23 5.99 4.12
CA VAL A 371 -7.12 6.29 5.03
C VAL A 371 -6.33 5.02 5.35
N ALA A 372 -7.02 3.90 5.62
CA ALA A 372 -6.37 2.60 5.81
C ALA A 372 -5.62 2.11 4.56
N LEU A 373 -6.17 2.36 3.36
CA LEU A 373 -5.50 2.09 2.09
C LEU A 373 -4.22 2.92 1.95
N LEU A 374 -4.27 4.22 2.24
CA LEU A 374 -3.09 5.09 2.22
C LEU A 374 -2.03 4.61 3.23
N HIS A 375 -2.43 4.18 4.43
CA HIS A 375 -1.50 3.63 5.42
C HIS A 375 -0.85 2.33 4.96
N SER A 376 -1.66 1.40 4.42
CA SER A 376 -1.13 0.16 3.84
C SER A 376 -0.16 0.46 2.71
N PHE A 377 -0.54 1.34 1.79
CA PHE A 377 0.29 1.78 0.68
C PHE A 377 1.60 2.40 1.17
N PHE A 378 1.54 3.39 2.06
CA PHE A 378 2.73 4.03 2.62
C PHE A 378 3.65 3.01 3.28
N SER A 379 3.11 2.07 4.08
CA SER A 379 3.91 1.06 4.78
C SER A 379 4.79 0.20 3.87
N ASN A 380 4.36 0.02 2.61
CA ASN A 380 5.05 -0.76 1.59
C ASN A 380 5.96 0.09 0.67
N LEU A 381 5.93 1.42 0.77
CA LEU A 381 6.80 2.27 -0.03
C LEU A 381 8.25 2.23 0.46
N PRO A 382 9.23 2.20 -0.48
CA PRO A 382 10.63 2.45 -0.14
C PRO A 382 10.82 3.90 0.30
N GLN A 383 11.88 4.16 1.07
CA GLN A 383 12.14 5.48 1.68
C GLN A 383 12.22 6.61 0.65
N GLU A 384 12.79 6.34 -0.52
CA GLU A 384 12.88 7.28 -1.64
C GLU A 384 11.52 7.77 -2.15
N TRP A 385 10.49 6.92 -2.11
CA TRP A 385 9.15 7.27 -2.60
C TRP A 385 8.30 7.95 -1.52
N LEU A 386 8.72 7.89 -0.25
CA LEU A 386 8.02 8.58 0.84
C LEU A 386 8.03 10.10 0.67
N GLU A 387 8.98 10.66 -0.08
CA GLU A 387 8.96 12.09 -0.40
C GLU A 387 7.70 12.50 -1.17
N GLY A 388 7.16 11.64 -2.04
CA GLY A 388 5.96 11.94 -2.83
C GLY A 388 4.67 12.02 -2.01
N THR A 389 4.64 11.43 -0.81
CA THR A 389 3.41 11.28 0.00
C THR A 389 2.76 12.61 0.37
N HIS A 390 3.53 13.68 0.50
CA HIS A 390 3.02 15.02 0.83
C HIS A 390 2.02 15.58 -0.20
N ILE A 391 1.98 15.04 -1.41
CA ILE A 391 1.07 15.43 -2.49
C ILE A 391 -0.40 15.24 -2.06
N ILE A 392 -0.73 14.23 -1.25
CA ILE A 392 -2.10 14.04 -0.74
C ILE A 392 -2.59 15.27 0.03
N ILE A 393 -1.74 15.87 0.87
CA ILE A 393 -2.11 17.06 1.66
C ILE A 393 -2.30 18.27 0.74
N LYS A 394 -1.49 18.40 -0.32
CA LYS A 394 -1.71 19.45 -1.34
C LYS A 394 -3.06 19.30 -2.02
N HIS A 395 -3.46 18.08 -2.37
CA HIS A 395 -4.78 17.83 -2.96
C HIS A 395 -5.93 17.97 -1.97
N LEU A 396 -5.71 17.78 -0.66
CA LEU A 396 -6.73 18.02 0.36
C LEU A 396 -7.00 19.51 0.60
N ARG A 397 -6.06 20.40 0.28
CA ARG A 397 -6.25 21.85 0.44
C ARG A 397 -7.37 22.41 -0.47
N PRO A 398 -8.05 23.49 -0.05
CA PRO A 398 -7.92 24.17 1.25
C PRO A 398 -8.47 23.32 2.41
N VAL A 399 -7.79 23.35 3.56
CA VAL A 399 -8.23 22.69 4.79
C VAL A 399 -8.88 23.75 5.66
N THR A 400 -10.22 23.70 5.81
CA THR A 400 -11.00 24.79 6.44
C THR A 400 -11.69 24.38 7.73
N SER A 401 -11.62 23.11 8.13
CA SER A 401 -12.30 22.58 9.32
C SER A 401 -11.38 21.70 10.16
N VAL A 402 -11.70 21.59 11.46
CA VAL A 402 -11.00 20.71 12.40
C VAL A 402 -11.11 19.25 11.96
N ALA A 403 -12.26 18.84 11.41
CA ALA A 403 -12.46 17.51 10.83
C ALA A 403 -11.47 17.19 9.71
N MET A 404 -11.30 18.08 8.73
CA MET A 404 -10.31 17.90 7.66
C MET A 404 -8.87 17.92 8.19
N LEU A 405 -8.61 18.74 9.21
CA LEU A 405 -7.32 18.77 9.89
C LEU A 405 -7.01 17.42 10.54
N ARG A 406 -7.96 16.82 11.28
CA ARG A 406 -7.81 15.49 11.87
C ARG A 406 -7.57 14.41 10.81
N ILE A 407 -8.25 14.47 9.66
CA ILE A 407 -7.99 13.56 8.53
C ILE A 407 -6.56 13.71 8.01
N ALA A 408 -6.09 14.94 7.78
CA ALA A 408 -4.72 15.21 7.32
C ALA A 408 -3.66 14.67 8.31
N PHE A 409 -3.87 14.91 9.60
CA PHE A 409 -3.02 14.40 10.68
C PHE A 409 -3.08 12.87 10.78
N ARG A 410 -4.26 12.26 10.60
CA ARG A 410 -4.41 10.81 10.61
C ARG A 410 -3.71 10.15 9.43
N ILE A 411 -3.71 10.77 8.25
CA ILE A 411 -3.02 10.25 7.06
C ILE A 411 -1.49 10.27 7.27
N MET A 412 -0.94 11.40 7.70
CA MET A 412 0.52 11.60 7.73
C MET A 412 1.18 11.27 9.07
N GLY A 413 0.45 11.34 10.19
CA GLY A 413 0.98 11.12 11.53
C GLY A 413 1.69 9.78 11.69
N PRO A 414 1.08 8.65 11.29
CA PRO A 414 1.73 7.33 11.33
C PRO A 414 2.98 7.19 10.44
N LEU A 415 3.17 8.10 9.47
CA LEU A 415 4.34 8.10 8.60
C LEU A 415 5.56 8.76 9.25
N LEU A 416 5.35 9.77 10.12
CA LEU A 416 6.42 10.55 10.73
C LEU A 416 7.49 9.70 11.47
N PRO A 417 7.15 8.64 12.22
CA PRO A 417 8.17 7.77 12.84
C PRO A 417 9.12 7.13 11.82
N ARG A 418 8.61 6.75 10.64
CA ARG A 418 9.44 6.19 9.56
C ARG A 418 10.34 7.23 8.90
N LEU A 419 9.97 8.50 9.00
CA LEU A 419 10.75 9.62 8.48
C LEU A 419 11.79 10.14 9.47
N ALA A 420 11.78 9.71 10.74
CA ALA A 420 12.64 10.26 11.79
C ALA A 420 14.15 10.18 11.46
N ASN A 421 14.57 9.14 10.72
CA ASN A 421 15.96 8.99 10.27
C ASN A 421 16.28 9.80 8.99
N ALA A 422 15.26 10.35 8.33
CA ALA A 422 15.33 11.23 7.17
C ALA A 422 15.02 12.66 7.59
N HIS A 423 15.88 13.27 8.42
CA HIS A 423 15.65 14.56 9.10
C HIS A 423 14.99 15.63 8.21
N ALA A 424 15.53 15.88 7.02
CA ALA A 424 14.97 16.86 6.10
C ALA A 424 13.52 16.55 5.68
N LEU A 425 13.21 15.28 5.39
CA LEU A 425 11.88 14.84 4.99
C LEU A 425 10.90 14.84 6.17
N PHE A 426 11.37 14.47 7.38
CA PHE A 426 10.60 14.61 8.61
C PHE A 426 10.20 16.06 8.86
N SER A 427 11.16 16.99 8.89
CA SER A 427 10.88 18.41 9.14
C SER A 427 9.98 19.01 8.05
N LYS A 428 10.18 18.65 6.77
CA LYS A 428 9.32 19.07 5.65
C LYS A 428 7.88 18.60 5.84
N THR A 429 7.69 17.34 6.23
CA THR A 429 6.36 16.74 6.44
C THR A 429 5.66 17.33 7.67
N LEU A 430 6.39 17.49 8.78
CA LEU A 430 5.87 18.11 9.99
C LEU A 430 5.51 19.58 9.74
N SER A 431 6.36 20.33 9.03
CA SER A 431 6.06 21.72 8.63
C SER A 431 4.78 21.79 7.81
N LEU A 432 4.54 20.84 6.91
CA LEU A 432 3.33 20.81 6.10
C LEU A 432 2.06 20.59 6.95
N LEU A 433 2.12 19.69 7.93
CA LEU A 433 1.02 19.47 8.88
C LEU A 433 0.76 20.70 9.76
N LEU A 434 1.81 21.31 10.29
CA LEU A 434 1.69 22.55 11.04
C LEU A 434 1.11 23.69 10.19
N ASN A 435 1.49 23.80 8.93
CA ASN A 435 0.90 24.77 8.02
C ASN A 435 -0.60 24.49 7.78
N THR A 436 -1.03 23.22 7.76
CA THR A 436 -2.48 22.93 7.71
C THR A 436 -3.21 23.32 9.00
N MET A 437 -2.54 23.33 10.16
CA MET A 437 -3.13 23.93 11.36
C MET A 437 -3.29 25.43 11.22
N VAL A 438 -2.33 26.12 10.61
CA VAL A 438 -2.42 27.56 10.34
C VAL A 438 -3.55 27.86 9.34
N ASP A 439 -3.81 26.99 8.38
CA ASP A 439 -4.94 27.15 7.45
C ASP A 439 -6.29 27.20 8.22
N VAL A 440 -6.42 26.46 9.33
CA VAL A 440 -7.66 26.39 10.15
C VAL A 440 -7.67 27.40 11.32
N PHE A 441 -6.55 27.55 12.03
CA PHE A 441 -6.44 28.33 13.27
C PHE A 441 -5.51 29.55 13.15
N GLY A 442 -5.19 29.97 11.93
CA GLY A 442 -4.36 31.14 11.68
C GLY A 442 -5.05 32.45 12.09
N LYS A 443 -4.25 33.50 12.33
CA LYS A 443 -4.76 34.84 12.70
C LYS A 443 -5.82 35.41 11.74
N ASN A 444 -5.80 34.96 10.48
CA ASN A 444 -6.70 35.42 9.43
C ASN A 444 -7.82 34.40 9.08
N SER A 445 -7.95 33.29 9.81
CA SER A 445 -8.96 32.25 9.51
C SER A 445 -10.34 32.61 10.09
N GLN A 446 -11.39 32.20 9.38
CA GLN A 446 -12.80 32.31 9.81
C GLN A 446 -13.37 30.91 10.08
N PRO A 447 -14.21 30.73 11.11
CA PRO A 447 -14.70 31.73 12.06
C PRO A 447 -13.65 32.12 13.11
N SER A 448 -13.65 33.39 13.51
CA SER A 448 -12.74 33.92 14.54
C SER A 448 -13.10 33.52 15.98
N SER A 449 -14.09 32.64 16.17
CA SER A 449 -14.49 32.19 17.50
C SER A 449 -13.34 31.40 18.15
N PRO A 450 -13.08 31.61 19.45
CA PRO A 450 -12.07 30.85 20.17
C PRO A 450 -12.47 29.37 20.17
N VAL A 451 -11.48 28.50 20.01
CA VAL A 451 -11.66 27.04 20.02
C VAL A 451 -11.45 26.53 21.43
N GLU A 452 -12.34 25.69 21.93
CA GLU A 452 -12.14 25.09 23.25
C GLU A 452 -11.06 24.00 23.17
N ALA A 453 -10.19 23.95 24.18
CA ALA A 453 -9.11 22.96 24.22
C ALA A 453 -9.64 21.50 24.19
N SER A 454 -10.79 21.27 24.83
CA SER A 454 -11.51 20.00 24.84
C SER A 454 -11.79 19.47 23.43
N GLU A 455 -12.12 20.35 22.49
CA GLU A 455 -12.46 19.99 21.11
C GLU A 455 -11.24 19.51 20.31
N ILE A 456 -10.03 19.95 20.66
CA ILE A 456 -8.80 19.65 19.89
C ILE A 456 -7.73 18.92 20.73
N THR A 457 -8.14 18.28 21.83
CA THR A 457 -7.23 17.58 22.74
C THR A 457 -6.37 16.55 22.01
N ASP A 458 -6.95 15.80 21.07
CA ASP A 458 -6.26 14.79 20.29
C ASP A 458 -5.13 15.37 19.41
N LEU A 459 -5.36 16.55 18.83
CA LEU A 459 -4.35 17.28 18.05
C LEU A 459 -3.25 17.83 18.96
N ILE A 460 -3.60 18.37 20.12
CA ILE A 460 -2.63 18.87 21.11
C ILE A 460 -1.72 17.73 21.58
N ASP A 461 -2.30 16.61 21.99
CA ASP A 461 -1.58 15.43 22.45
C ASP A 461 -0.67 14.88 21.35
N PHE A 462 -1.15 14.82 20.11
CA PHE A 462 -0.33 14.42 18.97
C PHE A 462 0.89 15.34 18.80
N LEU A 463 0.73 16.66 18.88
CA LEU A 463 1.86 17.60 18.73
C LEU A 463 2.86 17.49 19.88
N HIS A 464 2.38 17.30 21.11
CA HIS A 464 3.24 17.02 22.25
C HIS A 464 3.96 15.68 22.11
N HIS A 465 3.37 14.70 21.44
CA HIS A 465 4.02 13.43 21.15
C HIS A 465 5.05 13.55 20.02
N VAL A 466 4.70 14.25 18.93
CA VAL A 466 5.48 14.23 17.69
C VAL A 466 6.85 14.88 17.80
N VAL A 467 6.98 15.88 18.69
CA VAL A 467 8.24 16.58 18.95
C VAL A 467 9.34 15.64 19.45
N HIS A 468 8.99 14.50 20.04
CA HIS A 468 9.95 13.54 20.57
C HIS A 468 10.48 12.54 19.54
N TYR A 469 9.88 12.43 18.35
CA TYR A 469 10.29 11.42 17.35
C TYR A 469 11.70 11.65 16.81
N GLU A 470 12.16 12.89 16.66
CA GLU A 470 13.43 13.19 16.00
C GLU A 470 14.69 12.98 16.89
N GLY A 471 14.56 12.36 18.06
CA GLY A 471 15.67 12.24 19.03
C GLY A 471 16.58 11.02 18.85
N GLN A 472 16.03 9.85 18.51
CA GLN A 472 16.74 8.57 18.70
C GLN A 472 16.52 7.50 17.61
N GLY A 473 15.82 7.81 16.50
CA GLY A 473 15.64 6.86 15.39
C GLY A 473 14.83 5.59 15.74
N GLY A 474 14.04 5.65 16.81
CA GLY A 474 13.21 4.56 17.33
C GLY A 474 11.96 5.07 18.06
N PRO A 475 11.18 4.18 18.70
CA PRO A 475 9.97 4.56 19.45
C PRO A 475 10.28 5.62 20.51
N VAL A 476 9.35 6.56 20.73
CA VAL A 476 9.49 7.60 21.76
C VAL A 476 9.64 6.93 23.13
N GLN A 477 10.81 7.06 23.73
CA GLN A 477 11.11 6.66 25.10
C GLN A 477 10.87 7.82 26.08
N SER A 478 10.68 7.53 27.36
CA SER A 478 10.53 8.54 28.41
C SER A 478 11.74 9.49 28.55
N SER A 479 12.91 9.07 28.09
CA SER A 479 14.15 9.86 28.06
C SER A 479 14.32 10.69 26.78
N SER A 480 13.41 10.58 25.80
CA SER A 480 13.54 11.24 24.50
C SER A 480 13.39 12.74 24.65
N LYS A 481 14.39 13.49 24.18
CA LYS A 481 14.33 14.96 24.15
C LYS A 481 14.06 15.47 22.75
N PRO A 482 13.13 16.44 22.55
CA PRO A 482 12.90 17.04 21.25
C PRO A 482 14.16 17.71 20.70
N ARG A 483 14.41 17.67 19.39
CA ARG A 483 15.53 18.43 18.82
C ARG A 483 15.24 19.93 18.83
N PRO A 484 16.26 20.80 19.03
CA PRO A 484 16.09 22.25 18.94
C PRO A 484 15.50 22.72 17.61
N GLU A 485 15.87 22.08 16.50
CA GLU A 485 15.37 22.42 15.16
C GLU A 485 13.87 22.15 15.02
N VAL A 486 13.36 21.08 15.63
CA VAL A 486 11.92 20.78 15.70
C VAL A 486 11.20 21.84 16.52
N LEU A 487 11.73 22.17 17.71
CA LEU A 487 11.14 23.23 18.55
C LEU A 487 11.12 24.58 17.83
N ALA A 488 12.17 24.90 17.06
CA ALA A 488 12.21 26.12 16.25
C ALA A 488 11.16 26.12 15.13
N LEU A 489 10.87 24.97 14.54
CA LEU A 489 9.81 24.81 13.54
C LEU A 489 8.42 25.06 14.16
N PHE A 490 8.15 24.53 15.34
CA PHE A 490 6.93 24.88 16.08
C PHE A 490 6.87 26.36 16.44
N GLY A 491 7.96 26.94 16.96
CA GLY A 491 8.04 28.35 17.33
C GLY A 491 7.63 29.29 16.19
N ARG A 492 8.11 29.05 14.97
CA ARG A 492 7.71 29.83 13.78
C ARG A 492 6.22 29.72 13.45
N VAL A 493 5.63 28.54 13.62
CA VAL A 493 4.21 28.31 13.32
C VAL A 493 3.32 28.95 14.38
N LEU A 494 3.70 28.84 15.66
CA LEU A 494 3.01 29.44 16.80
C LEU A 494 2.77 30.95 16.61
N GLU A 495 3.70 31.67 15.99
CA GLU A 495 3.55 33.10 15.67
C GLU A 495 2.44 33.40 14.66
N SER A 496 2.03 32.42 13.85
CA SER A 496 0.98 32.55 12.83
C SER A 496 -0.39 32.12 13.32
N LEU A 497 -0.47 31.42 14.46
CA LEU A 497 -1.71 30.94 15.07
C LEU A 497 -2.43 32.06 15.85
N ARG A 498 -3.73 31.90 16.06
CA ARG A 498 -4.51 32.76 16.96
C ARG A 498 -4.09 32.56 18.43
N PRO A 499 -4.31 33.57 19.29
CA PRO A 499 -3.82 33.54 20.68
C PRO A 499 -4.35 32.38 21.53
N ASP A 500 -5.60 31.96 21.31
CA ASP A 500 -6.25 30.83 21.99
C ASP A 500 -5.49 29.52 21.75
N VAL A 501 -5.20 29.19 20.50
CA VAL A 501 -4.45 27.98 20.13
C VAL A 501 -2.96 28.12 20.44
N GLN A 502 -2.40 29.33 20.25
CA GLN A 502 -1.01 29.61 20.59
C GLN A 502 -0.71 29.36 22.07
N HIS A 503 -1.65 29.70 22.97
CA HIS A 503 -1.51 29.47 24.40
C HIS A 503 -1.37 27.99 24.73
N LEU A 504 -2.19 27.13 24.11
CA LEU A 504 -2.20 25.67 24.33
C LEU A 504 -0.88 25.01 23.92
N LEU A 505 -0.22 25.55 22.90
CA LEU A 505 1.03 25.00 22.35
C LEU A 505 2.28 25.79 22.81
N SER A 506 2.13 26.72 23.75
CA SER A 506 3.18 27.66 24.18
C SER A 506 4.43 26.98 24.77
N HIS A 507 4.31 25.70 25.16
CA HIS A 507 5.43 24.88 25.63
C HIS A 507 6.28 24.28 24.52
N LEU A 508 5.84 24.31 23.26
CA LEU A 508 6.52 23.71 22.11
C LEU A 508 7.38 24.74 21.35
N LYS A 509 8.24 25.49 22.05
CA LYS A 509 9.10 26.52 21.44
C LYS A 509 10.53 26.46 21.99
N PRO A 510 11.53 27.06 21.32
CA PRO A 510 12.92 26.97 21.76
C PRO A 510 13.24 27.81 23.01
N GLU A 511 12.31 28.60 23.53
CA GLU A 511 12.50 29.47 24.69
C GLU A 511 12.44 28.71 26.03
N THR A 512 13.53 28.74 26.80
CA THR A 512 13.65 28.01 28.08
C THR A 512 12.75 28.49 29.20
N ASN A 513 12.28 29.74 29.16
CA ASN A 513 11.48 30.33 30.23
C ASN A 513 10.02 29.84 30.25
N CYS A 514 9.58 29.20 29.17
CA CYS A 514 8.18 28.84 28.92
C CYS A 514 8.02 27.47 28.26
N SER A 515 9.09 26.92 27.67
CA SER A 515 9.15 25.54 27.20
C SER A 515 9.86 24.64 28.21
N ILE A 516 9.10 23.69 28.77
CA ILE A 516 9.64 22.59 29.58
C ILE A 516 10.65 21.78 28.76
N TYR A 517 10.41 21.61 27.46
CA TYR A 517 11.30 20.84 26.58
C TYR A 517 12.62 21.57 26.31
N ALA A 518 12.59 22.88 26.04
CA ALA A 518 13.81 23.66 25.81
C ALA A 518 14.68 23.75 27.07
N ALA A 519 14.07 23.84 28.26
CA ALA A 519 14.78 23.87 29.54
C ALA A 519 15.62 22.60 29.82
N THR A 520 15.30 21.47 29.18
CA THR A 520 16.07 20.22 29.33
C THR A 520 17.32 20.12 28.45
N HIS A 521 17.57 21.12 27.59
CA HIS A 521 18.74 21.15 26.69
C HIS A 521 19.93 21.91 27.29
N PRO A 522 21.09 21.26 27.48
CA PRO A 522 22.24 21.88 28.14
C PRO A 522 22.87 23.06 27.37
N LYS A 523 22.61 23.19 26.06
CA LYS A 523 23.08 24.33 25.23
C LYS A 523 22.12 25.53 25.20
N LEU A 524 20.86 25.35 25.63
CA LEU A 524 19.83 26.39 25.61
C LEU A 524 19.47 26.86 27.03
N ALA A 525 19.71 26.04 28.06
CA ALA A 525 19.54 26.43 29.45
C ALA A 525 20.55 27.54 29.81
N PRO A 526 20.09 28.70 30.33
CA PRO A 526 21.01 29.67 30.90
C PRO A 526 21.72 29.03 32.09
N ASN A 527 23.06 29.11 32.12
CA ASN A 527 23.87 28.73 33.27
C ASN A 527 23.40 29.51 34.52
N SER A 528 22.50 28.92 35.31
CA SER A 528 22.04 29.49 36.58
C SER A 528 22.89 29.03 37.78
N SER A 529 24.08 28.48 37.55
CA SER A 529 24.97 27.95 38.59
C SER A 529 26.34 28.64 38.70
N GLN A 530 26.46 29.88 38.24
CA GLN A 530 27.59 30.76 38.57
C GLN A 530 27.09 32.17 38.88
N ASN A 531 26.59 32.40 40.09
CA ASN A 531 26.57 33.72 40.75
C ASN A 531 26.07 33.59 42.20
N SER A 532 26.83 32.86 43.01
CA SER A 532 26.75 32.95 44.47
C SER A 532 28.05 32.41 45.07
N LEU A 533 29.12 33.21 44.96
CA LEU A 533 30.27 33.27 45.88
C LEU A 533 31.30 34.28 45.34
N THR A 534 31.07 35.56 45.65
CA THR A 534 32.11 36.55 46.04
C THR A 534 31.43 37.62 46.86
#